data_AF-A0A434LZX3-F1
#
_entry.id   AF-A0A434LZX3-F1
#
_cell.length_a   1.000
_cell.length_b   1.000
_cell.length_c   1.000
_cell.angle_alpha   90.00
_cell.angle_beta   90.00
_cell.angle_gamma   90.00
#
_symmetry.space_group_name_H-M   'P 1'
#
loop_
_entity.id
_entity.type
_entity.pdbx_description
1 polymer ?
#
loop_
_entity_poly.entity_id
_entity_poly.type
_entity_poly.pdbx_seq_one_letter_code
_entity_poly.pdbx_strand_id
1 'polypeptide(L)'
;MAILEDAFKGGNLATGLAFGVGAAFLAPLAVSVLRPVSKAVLKAGLVAYDQGRVAVAEMNEITSDLVAEARTEMAEATRETDNGGRSETGARRARKTEAAEKSPGS
;
A
#
# COMPACT_ATOMS: atom_id res chain seq x y z
N MET A 1 22.11 -2.49 -30.74
CA MET A 1 22.67 -1.16 -30.41
C MET A 1 24.19 -1.29 -30.20
N ALA A 2 24.95 -1.66 -31.23
CA ALA A 2 26.39 -1.93 -31.06
C ALA A 2 27.21 -0.65 -30.86
N ILE A 3 26.86 0.42 -31.57
CA ILE A 3 27.62 1.69 -31.58
C ILE A 3 27.62 2.43 -30.24
N LEU A 4 26.52 2.34 -29.48
CA LEU A 4 26.41 3.00 -28.18
C LEU A 4 27.13 2.18 -27.11
N GLU A 5 27.04 0.85 -27.18
CA GLU A 5 27.77 -0.03 -26.28
C GLU A 5 29.29 0.07 -26.49
N ASP A 6 29.77 0.11 -27.74
CA ASP A 6 31.21 0.25 -28.05
C ASP A 6 31.77 1.62 -27.64
N ALA A 7 30.96 2.67 -27.70
CA ALA A 7 31.34 4.00 -27.21
C ALA A 7 31.46 4.07 -25.67
N PHE A 8 30.68 3.28 -24.93
CA PHE A 8 30.65 3.28 -23.46
C PHE A 8 31.48 2.17 -22.79
N LYS A 9 31.74 1.03 -23.44
CA LYS A 9 32.54 -0.10 -22.90
C LYS A 9 34.05 0.11 -22.91
N GLY A 10 34.54 1.30 -23.28
CA GLY A 10 35.96 1.69 -23.14
C GLY A 10 36.92 1.07 -24.17
N GLY A 11 36.43 0.31 -25.15
CA GLY A 11 37.27 -0.37 -26.14
C GLY A 11 37.83 0.52 -27.25
N ASN A 12 37.23 1.70 -27.50
CA ASN A 12 37.69 2.60 -28.56
C ASN A 12 37.52 4.08 -28.16
N LEU A 13 38.58 4.64 -27.60
CA LEU A 13 38.65 6.05 -27.20
C LEU A 13 38.38 7.00 -28.38
N ALA A 14 38.76 6.62 -29.61
CA ALA A 14 38.48 7.43 -30.80
C ALA A 14 36.98 7.47 -31.12
N THR A 15 36.27 6.34 -30.97
CA THR A 15 34.81 6.28 -31.11
C THR A 15 34.12 7.11 -30.04
N GLY A 16 34.55 6.99 -28.77
CA GLY A 16 34.03 7.79 -27.67
C GLY A 16 34.25 9.29 -27.86
N LEU A 17 35.44 9.69 -28.34
CA LEU A 17 35.76 11.08 -28.65
C LEU A 17 34.96 11.61 -29.83
N ALA A 18 34.83 10.85 -30.92
CA ALA A 18 34.01 11.23 -32.07
C ALA A 18 32.54 11.40 -31.69
N PHE A 19 32.01 10.52 -30.83
CA PHE A 19 30.67 10.66 -30.26
C PHE A 19 30.56 11.91 -29.39
N GLY A 20 31.52 12.16 -28.50
CA GLY A 20 31.54 13.32 -27.63
C GLY A 20 31.55 14.64 -28.41
N VAL A 21 32.39 14.73 -29.44
CA VAL A 21 32.47 15.91 -30.32
C VAL A 21 31.18 16.05 -31.13
N GLY A 22 30.69 14.98 -31.76
CA GLY A 22 29.43 15.00 -32.50
C GLY A 22 28.23 15.41 -31.63
N ALA A 23 28.16 14.89 -30.41
CA ALA A 23 27.14 15.26 -29.45
C ALA A 23 27.27 16.73 -29.00
N ALA A 24 28.48 17.23 -28.75
CA ALA A 24 28.71 18.63 -28.38
C ALA A 24 28.28 19.61 -29.49
N PHE A 25 28.52 19.27 -30.76
CA PHE A 25 28.05 20.06 -31.90
C PHE A 25 26.53 20.07 -32.04
N LEU A 26 25.88 18.94 -31.78
CA LEU A 26 24.42 18.82 -31.85
C LEU A 26 23.70 19.30 -30.57
N ALA A 27 24.43 19.49 -29.47
CA ALA A 27 23.87 19.87 -28.17
C ALA A 27 23.01 21.15 -28.22
N PRO A 28 23.40 22.26 -28.88
CA PRO A 28 22.57 23.46 -28.93
C PRO A 28 21.20 23.22 -29.60
N LEU A 29 21.17 22.40 -30.66
CA LEU A 29 19.94 22.02 -31.36
C LEU A 29 19.09 21.10 -30.48
N ALA A 30 19.71 20.09 -29.86
CA ALA A 30 19.03 19.15 -28.97
C ALA A 30 18.41 19.85 -27.77
N VAL A 31 19.07 20.86 -27.18
CA VAL A 31 18.55 21.63 -26.04
C VAL A 31 17.23 22.33 -26.37
N SER A 32 17.07 22.85 -27.59
CA SER A 32 15.83 23.54 -27.99
C SER A 32 14.63 22.59 -28.08
N VAL A 33 14.85 21.35 -28.53
CA VAL A 33 13.82 20.32 -28.69
C VAL A 33 13.55 19.58 -27.37
N LEU A 34 14.60 19.28 -26.60
CA LEU A 34 14.48 18.52 -25.36
C LEU A 34 13.98 19.39 -24.20
N ARG A 35 14.30 20.69 -24.14
CA ARG A 35 13.82 21.58 -23.06
C ARG A 35 12.32 21.49 -22.78
N PRO A 36 11.43 21.65 -23.78
CA PRO A 36 9.99 21.59 -23.53
C PRO A 36 9.56 20.19 -23.05
N VAL A 37 10.13 19.12 -23.61
CA VAL A 37 9.85 17.74 -23.20
C VAL A 37 10.29 17.50 -21.76
N SER A 38 11.52 17.84 -21.40
CA SER A 38 12.04 17.71 -20.04
C SER A 38 11.20 18.51 -19.05
N LYS A 39 10.80 19.74 -19.39
CA LYS A 39 9.92 20.56 -18.55
C LYS A 39 8.54 19.92 -18.38
N ALA A 40 7.97 19.36 -19.44
CA ALA A 40 6.69 18.68 -19.38
C ALA A 40 6.75 17.44 -18.48
N VAL A 41 7.81 16.62 -18.64
CA VAL A 41 8.05 15.44 -17.80
C VAL A 41 8.20 15.84 -16.33
N LEU A 42 9.00 16.86 -16.03
CA LEU A 42 9.19 17.32 -14.65
C LEU A 42 7.88 17.83 -14.03
N LYS A 43 7.10 18.62 -14.78
CA LYS A 43 5.80 19.12 -14.29
C LYS A 43 4.81 17.98 -14.08
N ALA A 44 4.70 17.06 -15.04
CA ALA A 44 3.83 15.91 -14.93
C ALA A 44 4.22 15.02 -13.74
N GLY A 45 5.53 14.79 -13.55
CA GLY A 45 6.05 14.04 -12.41
C GLY A 45 5.73 14.70 -11.08
N LEU A 46 5.85 16.04 -10.98
CA LEU A 46 5.50 16.77 -9.76
C LEU A 46 4.00 16.65 -9.45
N VAL A 47 3.13 16.88 -10.44
CA VAL A 47 1.68 16.75 -10.26
C VAL A 47 1.29 15.32 -9.87
N ALA A 48 1.87 14.32 -10.54
CA ALA A 48 1.62 12.92 -10.21
C ALA A 48 2.10 12.56 -8.79
N TYR A 49 3.23 13.12 -8.35
CA TYR A 49 3.73 12.93 -6.99
C TYR A 49 2.79 13.55 -5.95
N ASP A 50 2.37 14.80 -6.15
CA ASP A 50 1.47 15.51 -5.23
C ASP A 50 0.12 14.79 -5.11
N GLN A 51 -0.48 14.41 -6.24
CA GLN A 51 -1.73 13.65 -6.26
C GLN A 51 -1.56 12.24 -5.67
N GLY A 52 -0.45 11.58 -5.97
CA GLY A 52 -0.14 10.26 -5.41
C GLY A 52 -0.03 10.30 -3.89
N ARG A 53 0.55 11.36 -3.32
CA ARG A 53 0.60 11.55 -1.86
C ARG A 53 -0.79 11.69 -1.25
N VAL A 54 -1.70 12.43 -1.90
CA VAL A 54 -3.09 12.57 -1.44
C VAL A 54 -3.82 11.23 -1.52
N ALA A 55 -3.72 10.53 -2.65
CA ALA A 55 -4.36 9.22 -2.84
C ALA A 55 -3.89 8.18 -1.81
N VAL A 56 -2.59 8.17 -1.48
CA VAL A 56 -2.06 7.28 -0.42
C VAL A 56 -2.62 7.66 0.96
N ALA A 57 -2.78 8.95 1.25
CA ALA A 57 -3.37 9.40 2.51
C ALA A 57 -4.84 8.97 2.62
N GLU A 58 -5.64 9.18 1.59
CA GLU A 58 -7.04 8.76 1.53
C GLU A 58 -7.17 7.23 1.65
N MET A 59 -6.32 6.47 0.95
CA MET A 59 -6.31 5.01 1.04
C MET A 59 -5.95 4.52 2.46
N ASN A 60 -5.05 5.21 3.16
CA ASN A 60 -4.70 4.87 4.54
C ASN A 60 -5.88 5.11 5.49
N GLU A 61 -6.65 6.18 5.30
CA GLU A 61 -7.87 6.44 6.08
C GLU A 61 -8.89 5.32 5.89
N ILE A 62 -9.22 4.99 4.63
CA ILE A 62 -10.15 3.90 4.32
C ILE A 62 -9.66 2.57 4.89
N THR A 63 -8.36 2.27 4.77
CA THR A 63 -7.78 1.05 5.33
C THR A 63 -7.87 1.03 6.85
N SER A 64 -7.61 2.17 7.51
CA SER A 64 -7.73 2.31 8.95
C SER A 64 -9.16 2.03 9.42
N ASP A 65 -10.15 2.57 8.72
CA ASP A 65 -11.57 2.37 9.04
C ASP A 65 -11.96 0.90 8.92
N LEU A 66 -11.58 0.23 7.81
CA LEU A 66 -11.83 -1.19 7.61
C LEU A 66 -11.14 -2.06 8.67
N VAL A 67 -9.92 -1.71 9.07
CA VAL A 67 -9.21 -2.43 10.14
C VAL A 67 -9.89 -2.23 11.49
N ALA A 68 -10.38 -1.02 11.78
CA ALA A 68 -11.12 -0.73 13.00
C ALA A 68 -12.46 -1.50 13.04
N GLU A 69 -13.16 -1.57 11.92
CA GLU A 69 -14.38 -2.36 11.75
C GLU A 69 -14.10 -3.85 11.98
N ALA A 70 -13.13 -4.44 11.28
CA ALA A 70 -12.76 -5.85 11.45
C ALA A 70 -12.32 -6.19 12.89
N ARG A 71 -11.60 -5.28 13.56
CA ARG A 71 -11.25 -5.46 14.99
C ARG A 71 -12.47 -5.45 15.90
N THR A 72 -13.44 -4.60 15.59
CA THR A 72 -14.71 -4.54 16.33
C THR A 72 -15.48 -5.84 16.14
N GLU A 73 -15.59 -6.35 14.92
CA GLU A 73 -16.24 -7.63 14.64
C GLU A 73 -15.56 -8.81 15.37
N MET A 74 -14.22 -8.89 15.36
CA MET A 74 -13.50 -9.94 16.11
C MET A 74 -13.73 -9.86 17.63
N ALA A 75 -13.79 -8.64 18.17
CA ALA A 75 -14.06 -8.42 19.59
C ALA A 75 -15.52 -8.77 19.94
N GLU A 76 -16.48 -8.48 19.06
CA GLU A 76 -17.88 -8.87 19.21
C GLU A 76 -18.07 -10.39 19.13
N ALA A 77 -17.44 -11.07 18.15
CA ALA A 77 -17.47 -12.53 18.05
C ALA A 77 -16.92 -13.21 19.31
N THR A 78 -15.88 -12.62 19.92
CA THR A 78 -15.32 -13.10 21.21
C THR A 78 -16.27 -12.84 22.39
N ARG A 79 -17.00 -11.72 22.40
CA ARG A 79 -17.99 -11.41 23.44
C ARG A 79 -19.25 -12.27 23.31
N GLU A 80 -19.69 -12.57 22.10
CA GLU A 80 -20.86 -13.41 21.85
C GLU A 80 -20.63 -14.85 22.33
N THR A 81 -19.43 -15.39 22.10
CA THR A 81 -19.03 -16.71 22.60
C THR A 81 -18.94 -16.77 24.14
N ASP A 82 -18.41 -15.71 24.78
CA ASP A 82 -18.34 -15.61 26.24
C ASP A 82 -19.72 -15.37 26.91
N ASN A 83 -20.60 -14.58 26.29
CA ASN A 83 -21.95 -14.32 26.80
C ASN A 83 -22.89 -15.51 26.58
N GLY A 84 -22.75 -16.23 25.46
CA GLY A 84 -23.45 -17.49 25.19
C GLY A 84 -23.11 -18.58 26.23
N GLY A 85 -21.83 -18.69 26.60
CA GLY A 85 -21.37 -19.62 27.65
C GLY A 85 -21.89 -19.29 29.06
N ARG A 86 -22.02 -18.00 29.41
CA ARG A 86 -22.61 -17.57 30.69
C ARG A 86 -24.12 -17.74 30.73
N SER A 87 -24.81 -17.47 29.62
CA SER A 87 -26.27 -17.65 29.53
C SER A 87 -26.65 -19.13 29.68
N GLU A 88 -25.94 -20.04 29.03
CA GLU A 88 -26.20 -21.49 29.19
C GLU A 88 -25.84 -22.02 30.58
N THR A 89 -24.71 -21.57 31.16
CA THR A 89 -24.28 -22.01 32.50
C THR A 89 -25.20 -21.47 33.60
N GLY A 90 -25.66 -20.22 33.48
CA GLY A 90 -26.63 -19.60 34.37
C GLY A 90 -28.01 -20.25 34.28
N ALA A 91 -28.50 -20.49 33.05
CA ALA A 91 -29.79 -21.15 32.82
C ALA A 91 -29.80 -22.63 33.25
N ARG A 92 -28.66 -23.35 33.17
CA ARG A 92 -28.53 -24.70 33.73
C ARG A 92 -28.49 -24.70 35.25
N ARG A 93 -27.82 -23.74 35.89
CA ARG A 93 -27.80 -23.62 37.36
C ARG A 93 -29.19 -23.28 37.92
N ALA A 94 -29.90 -22.33 37.31
CA ALA A 94 -31.25 -21.96 37.71
C ALA A 94 -32.24 -23.15 37.64
N ARG A 95 -32.18 -23.93 36.55
CA ARG A 95 -32.98 -25.17 36.43
C ARG A 95 -32.57 -26.26 37.42
N LYS A 96 -31.28 -26.36 37.76
CA LYS A 96 -30.79 -27.33 38.75
C LYS A 96 -31.25 -26.95 40.17
N THR A 97 -31.31 -25.66 40.50
CA THR A 97 -31.81 -25.18 41.79
C THR A 97 -33.33 -25.38 41.91
N GLU A 98 -34.11 -25.11 40.85
CA GLU A 98 -35.55 -25.41 40.86
C GLU A 98 -35.86 -26.91 40.92
N ALA A 99 -35.06 -27.75 40.25
CA ALA A 99 -35.21 -29.20 40.32
C ALA A 99 -34.84 -29.79 41.70
N ALA A 100 -33.88 -29.17 42.39
CA ALA A 100 -33.50 -29.56 43.75
C ALA A 100 -34.54 -29.10 44.80
N GLU A 101 -35.20 -27.97 44.56
CA GLU A 101 -36.26 -27.44 45.43
C GLU A 101 -37.58 -28.22 45.27
N LYS A 102 -37.85 -28.76 44.07
CA LYS A 102 -39.07 -29.54 43.77
C LYS A 102 -38.97 -31.03 44.11
N SER A 103 -37.87 -31.48 44.70
CA SER A 103 -37.73 -32.83 45.25
C SER A 103 -37.82 -32.81 46.78
N PRO A 104 -39.02 -32.73 47.38
CA PRO A 104 -39.18 -33.09 48.78
C PRO A 104 -38.95 -34.60 48.88
N GLY A 105 -38.11 -35.00 49.82
CA GLY A 105 -37.84 -36.40 50.07
C GLY A 105 -39.11 -37.16 50.48
N SER A 106 -39.26 -38.35 49.90
CA SER A 106 -39.68 -39.60 50.52
C SER A 106 -39.97 -40.62 49.43
#